data_AF-K3WMQ4-F1
#
_entry.id   AF-K3WMQ4-F1
#
_cell.length_a   1.000
_cell.length_b   1.000
_cell.length_c   1.000
_cell.angle_alpha   90.00
_cell.angle_beta   90.00
_cell.angle_gamma   90.00
#
_symmetry.space_group_name_H-M   'P 1'
#
loop_
_entity.id
_entity.type
_entity.pdbx_description
1 polymer ?
#
loop_
_entity_poly.entity_id
_entity_poly.type
_entity_poly.pdbx_seq_one_letter_code
_entity_poly.pdbx_strand_id
1 'polypeptide(L)'
;MTSDETKASTHQQSVPHEDGIKKQYCTVTGCLRVALHMEKCVIHKGMKLCCMADCFRPVQSRGYCKSHGGGARCKHPGCKKGAISKGRCRAHGGGTRCAIPNCSKWAQRFGCCVRHSKSFTQQQQQLGA
;
A
#
# COMPACT_ATOMS: atom_id res chain seq x y z
N MET A 1 -21.94 5.36 -45.24
CA MET A 1 -20.77 5.94 -45.92
C MET A 1 -20.34 7.11 -45.03
N THR A 2 -19.62 6.82 -43.93
CA THR A 2 -18.15 7.03 -43.78
C THR A 2 -17.82 8.51 -44.01
N SER A 3 -17.25 9.28 -43.10
CA SER A 3 -16.05 8.98 -42.31
C SER A 3 -15.86 10.05 -41.22
N ASP A 4 -15.71 9.64 -39.95
CA ASP A 4 -15.19 10.50 -38.87
C ASP A 4 -13.68 10.25 -38.76
N GLU A 5 -12.88 11.16 -39.32
CA GLU A 5 -11.41 11.15 -39.22
C GLU A 5 -10.95 11.97 -38.01
N THR A 6 -10.91 11.35 -36.82
CA THR A 6 -10.04 11.83 -35.75
C THR A 6 -8.70 11.11 -35.80
N LYS A 7 -7.72 11.76 -36.44
CA LYS A 7 -6.31 11.35 -36.46
C LYS A 7 -5.74 11.30 -35.03
N ALA A 8 -5.59 10.11 -34.47
CA ALA A 8 -4.80 9.90 -33.26
C ALA A 8 -3.35 9.60 -33.67
N SER A 9 -2.54 10.65 -33.58
CA SER A 9 -1.11 10.68 -33.87
C SER A 9 -0.34 9.62 -33.08
N THR A 10 0.33 8.74 -33.80
CA THR A 10 1.44 7.89 -33.35
C THR A 10 2.44 8.71 -32.54
N HIS A 11 2.64 8.39 -31.25
CA HIS A 11 3.76 8.93 -30.49
C HIS A 11 4.69 7.79 -30.07
N GLN A 12 5.66 7.54 -30.96
CA GLN A 12 6.87 6.77 -30.70
C GLN A 12 7.77 7.61 -29.79
N GLN A 13 8.05 7.13 -28.58
CA GLN A 13 9.25 7.51 -27.84
C GLN A 13 9.86 6.27 -27.20
N SER A 14 10.82 5.70 -27.91
CA SER A 14 11.77 4.70 -27.44
C SER A 14 12.82 5.36 -26.55
N VAL A 15 12.94 4.93 -25.29
CA VAL A 15 14.08 5.25 -24.43
C VAL A 15 14.87 3.98 -24.12
N PRO A 16 16.22 4.05 -24.09
CA PRO A 16 17.07 2.89 -23.88
C PRO A 16 17.01 2.41 -22.42
N HIS A 17 16.85 1.10 -22.24
CA HIS A 17 17.07 0.43 -20.96
C HIS A 17 18.05 -0.72 -21.18
N GLU A 18 19.30 -0.46 -20.81
CA GLU A 18 20.29 -1.46 -20.45
C GLU A 18 19.70 -2.35 -19.34
N ASP A 19 19.91 -3.67 -19.41
CA ASP A 19 19.32 -4.74 -18.58
C ASP A 19 17.98 -5.34 -19.09
N GLY A 20 17.98 -5.84 -20.33
CA GLY A 20 17.39 -7.14 -20.74
C GLY A 20 15.88 -7.42 -20.57
N ILE A 21 15.09 -6.57 -19.93
CA ILE A 21 13.67 -6.78 -19.64
C ILE A 21 12.85 -5.71 -20.36
N LYS A 22 12.15 -6.09 -21.44
CA LYS A 22 11.27 -5.19 -22.21
C LYS A 22 10.08 -4.74 -21.35
N LYS A 23 10.12 -3.51 -20.82
CA LYS A 23 8.98 -2.90 -20.11
C LYS A 23 7.95 -2.39 -21.13
N GLN A 24 6.72 -2.90 -21.06
CA GLN A 24 5.61 -2.42 -21.88
C GLN A 24 4.90 -1.26 -21.18
N TYR A 25 4.54 -0.21 -21.90
CA TYR A 25 3.82 0.95 -21.35
C TYR A 25 2.32 0.82 -21.58
N CYS A 26 1.55 1.59 -20.81
CA CYS A 26 0.10 1.59 -20.90
C CYS A 26 -0.38 2.11 -22.27
N THR A 27 -1.36 1.43 -22.87
CA THR A 27 -1.99 1.80 -24.14
C THR A 27 -2.92 3.01 -24.07
N VAL A 28 -3.13 3.59 -22.88
CA VAL A 28 -3.97 4.79 -22.73
C VAL A 28 -3.14 6.00 -23.12
N THR A 29 -3.64 6.77 -24.09
CA THR A 29 -3.02 7.99 -24.59
C THR A 29 -2.59 8.92 -23.45
N GLY A 30 -1.33 9.36 -23.47
CA GLY A 30 -0.77 10.24 -22.43
C GLY A 30 -0.35 9.54 -21.13
N CYS A 31 -0.40 8.20 -21.05
CA CYS A 31 0.00 7.45 -19.86
C CYS A 31 1.40 6.85 -19.98
N LEU A 32 2.38 7.44 -19.30
CA LEU A 32 3.77 6.95 -19.27
C LEU A 32 4.01 5.83 -18.25
N ARG A 33 2.95 5.18 -17.74
CA ARG A 33 3.08 4.15 -16.71
C ARG A 33 3.25 2.77 -17.34
N VAL A 34 4.11 1.95 -16.76
CA VAL A 34 4.33 0.57 -17.20
C VAL A 34 3.03 -0.24 -17.08
N ALA A 35 2.67 -0.93 -18.15
CA ALA A 35 1.55 -1.86 -18.19
C ALA A 35 1.88 -3.11 -17.36
N LEU A 36 0.91 -3.55 -16.54
CA LEU A 36 1.05 -4.77 -15.76
C LEU A 36 0.37 -5.87 -16.58
N HIS A 37 1.17 -6.65 -17.33
CA HIS A 37 0.80 -7.74 -18.25
C HIS A 37 -0.57 -7.59 -18.95
N MET A 38 -0.58 -7.39 -20.28
CA MET A 38 -1.76 -7.04 -21.10
C MET A 38 -2.18 -5.56 -20.98
N GLU A 39 -1.38 -4.72 -21.65
CA GLU A 39 -1.76 -3.43 -22.28
C GLU A 39 -2.08 -2.24 -21.37
N LYS A 40 -2.62 -2.42 -20.16
CA LYS A 40 -3.00 -1.31 -19.28
C LYS A 40 -2.20 -1.28 -17.99
N CYS A 41 -1.89 -0.09 -17.49
CA CYS A 41 -1.29 0.09 -16.17
C CYS A 41 -2.33 -0.17 -15.07
N VAL A 42 -1.88 -0.32 -13.83
CA VAL A 42 -2.74 -0.65 -12.66
C VAL A 42 -3.94 0.30 -12.50
N ILE A 43 -3.76 1.59 -12.78
CA ILE A 43 -4.85 2.59 -12.69
C ILE A 43 -5.86 2.41 -13.82
N HIS A 44 -5.40 2.17 -15.05
CA HIS A 44 -6.29 1.98 -16.20
C HIS A 44 -6.94 0.59 -16.25
N LYS A 45 -6.51 -0.34 -15.39
CA LYS A 45 -7.20 -1.62 -15.13
C LYS A 45 -8.32 -1.54 -14.09
N GLY A 46 -8.74 -0.33 -13.71
CA GLY A 46 -9.86 -0.14 -12.78
C GLY A 46 -9.48 0.03 -11.31
N MET A 47 -8.20 0.26 -10.99
CA MET A 47 -7.80 0.67 -9.65
C MET A 47 -8.31 2.09 -9.37
N LYS A 48 -9.21 2.22 -8.40
CA LYS A 48 -9.69 3.52 -7.93
C LYS A 48 -8.58 4.25 -7.18
N LEU A 49 -8.37 5.52 -7.52
CA LEU A 49 -7.45 6.42 -6.83
C LEU A 49 -8.17 7.24 -5.78
N CYS A 50 -7.41 7.69 -4.79
CA CYS A 50 -7.90 8.56 -3.74
C CYS A 50 -8.57 9.81 -4.35
N CYS A 51 -9.78 10.13 -3.90
CA CYS A 51 -10.55 11.30 -4.34
C CYS A 51 -9.96 12.66 -3.90
N MET A 52 -8.79 12.68 -3.24
CA MET A 52 -8.11 13.94 -2.94
C MET A 52 -7.36 14.39 -4.18
N ALA A 53 -7.43 15.68 -4.49
CA ALA A 53 -6.66 16.29 -5.58
C ALA A 53 -5.17 15.89 -5.47
N ASP A 54 -4.57 15.59 -6.62
CA ASP A 54 -3.16 15.22 -6.77
C ASP A 54 -2.71 14.01 -5.92
N CYS A 55 -3.63 13.13 -5.53
CA CYS A 55 -3.31 11.91 -4.81
C CYS A 55 -3.38 10.65 -5.69
N PHE A 56 -2.22 10.15 -6.09
CA PHE A 56 -2.11 8.91 -6.88
C PHE A 56 -2.10 7.62 -6.05
N ARG A 57 -2.39 7.70 -4.75
CA ARG A 57 -2.47 6.50 -3.90
C ARG A 57 -3.80 5.77 -4.14
N PRO A 58 -3.81 4.42 -4.12
CA PRO A 58 -5.03 3.66 -4.29
C PRO A 58 -6.03 3.94 -3.15
N VAL A 59 -7.32 3.89 -3.48
CA VAL A 59 -8.40 3.91 -2.50
C VAL A 59 -8.26 2.70 -1.60
N GLN A 60 -8.32 2.92 -0.30
CA GLN A 60 -8.47 1.86 0.68
C GLN A 60 -9.95 1.65 1.03
N SER A 61 -10.68 2.72 1.36
CA SER A 61 -12.12 2.69 1.57
C SER A 61 -12.70 4.10 1.42
N ARG A 62 -14.03 4.21 1.21
CA ARG A 62 -14.76 5.49 1.16
C ARG A 62 -14.19 6.50 0.14
N GLY A 63 -13.58 6.02 -0.93
CA GLY A 63 -12.94 6.88 -1.94
C GLY A 63 -11.59 7.48 -1.52
N TYR A 64 -11.06 7.18 -0.33
CA TYR A 64 -9.79 7.74 0.13
C TYR A 64 -8.70 6.69 0.32
N CYS A 65 -7.44 7.08 0.17
CA CYS A 65 -6.30 6.26 0.56
C CYS A 65 -6.10 6.24 2.09
N LYS A 66 -5.18 5.41 2.57
CA LYS A 66 -4.86 5.25 4.00
C LYS A 66 -4.63 6.57 4.73
N SER A 67 -3.84 7.48 4.14
CA SER A 67 -3.50 8.78 4.76
C SER A 67 -4.64 9.79 4.68
N HIS A 68 -5.47 9.74 3.64
CA HIS A 68 -6.52 10.73 3.39
C HIS A 68 -7.90 10.36 3.92
N GLY A 69 -8.06 9.22 4.60
CA GLY A 69 -9.40 8.87 5.09
C GLY A 69 -9.68 7.39 5.14
N GLY A 70 -9.15 6.63 4.18
CA GLY A 70 -9.56 5.27 3.87
C GLY A 70 -9.16 4.21 4.89
N GLY A 71 -8.29 4.55 5.85
CA GLY A 71 -7.98 3.68 6.98
C GLY A 71 -9.14 3.58 7.97
N ALA A 72 -9.27 2.41 8.61
CA ALA A 72 -10.18 2.21 9.73
C ALA A 72 -9.87 3.21 10.87
N ARG A 73 -10.91 3.66 11.57
CA ARG A 73 -10.79 4.62 12.67
C ARG A 73 -10.91 3.91 14.01
N CYS A 74 -10.29 4.50 15.02
CA CYS A 74 -10.40 4.03 16.38
C CYS A 74 -11.86 4.12 16.84
N LYS A 75 -12.41 3.02 17.33
CA LYS A 75 -13.79 2.92 17.86
C LYS A 75 -13.97 3.62 19.21
N HIS A 76 -12.88 4.03 19.86
CA HIS A 76 -12.96 4.77 21.12
C HIS A 76 -13.64 6.13 20.90
N PRO A 77 -14.64 6.51 21.73
CA PRO A 77 -15.36 7.77 21.60
C PRO A 77 -14.43 8.99 21.48
N GLY A 78 -14.71 9.89 20.54
CA GLY A 78 -13.89 11.09 20.31
C GLY A 78 -12.51 10.86 19.67
N CYS A 79 -12.10 9.60 19.40
CA CYS A 79 -10.78 9.33 18.86
C CYS A 79 -10.75 9.39 17.32
N LYS A 80 -10.09 10.42 16.75
CA LYS A 80 -9.90 10.56 15.29
C LYS A 80 -8.73 9.74 14.72
N LYS A 81 -7.96 9.06 15.59
CA LYS A 81 -6.75 8.30 15.19
C LYS A 81 -7.13 7.05 14.39
N GLY A 82 -6.21 6.63 13.51
CA GLY A 82 -6.35 5.37 12.77
C GLY A 82 -6.30 4.15 13.70
N ALA A 83 -7.14 3.16 13.42
CA ALA A 83 -7.07 1.87 14.07
C ALA A 83 -5.86 1.08 13.51
N ILE A 84 -5.16 0.38 14.40
CA ILE A 84 -4.05 -0.51 14.05
C ILE A 84 -4.54 -1.96 14.08
N SER A 85 -5.18 -2.37 15.18
CA SER A 85 -5.82 -3.67 15.33
C SER A 85 -7.04 -3.55 16.25
N LYS A 86 -7.93 -4.55 16.23
CA LYS A 86 -9.12 -4.61 17.11
C LYS A 86 -10.04 -3.37 17.01
N GLY A 87 -9.97 -2.63 15.90
CA GLY A 87 -10.68 -1.36 15.72
C GLY A 87 -10.20 -0.24 16.64
N ARG A 88 -9.00 -0.30 17.22
CA ARG A 88 -8.49 0.72 18.15
C ARG A 88 -7.13 1.26 17.69
N CYS A 89 -6.79 2.47 18.09
CA CYS A 89 -5.45 3.04 17.85
C CYS A 89 -4.44 2.54 18.91
N ARG A 90 -3.15 2.86 18.73
CA ARG A 90 -2.09 2.46 19.67
C ARG A 90 -2.39 2.85 21.13
N ALA A 91 -2.86 4.08 21.34
CA ALA A 91 -3.17 4.59 22.68
C ALA A 91 -4.36 3.88 23.33
N HIS A 92 -5.33 3.44 22.53
CA HIS A 92 -6.56 2.80 23.02
C HIS A 92 -6.52 1.27 22.95
N GLY A 93 -5.34 0.64 22.85
CA GLY A 93 -5.18 -0.82 22.90
C GLY A 93 -5.20 -1.53 21.54
N GLY A 94 -4.97 -0.80 20.44
CA GLY A 94 -4.81 -1.36 19.11
C GLY A 94 -3.42 -1.89 18.78
N GLY A 95 -2.47 -1.81 19.71
CA GLY A 95 -1.14 -2.39 19.57
C GLY A 95 -0.86 -3.37 20.69
N THR A 96 0.00 -4.35 20.45
CA THR A 96 0.49 -5.28 21.47
C THR A 96 1.79 -4.75 22.09
N ARG A 97 1.99 -5.03 23.38
CA ARG A 97 3.27 -4.76 24.05
C ARG A 97 4.26 -5.87 23.73
N CYS A 98 5.53 -5.57 23.91
CA CYS A 98 6.59 -6.56 23.80
C CYS A 98 6.34 -7.71 24.79
N ALA A 99 6.47 -8.95 24.32
CA ALA A 99 6.27 -10.16 25.12
C ALA A 99 7.33 -10.35 26.21
N ILE A 100 8.53 -9.80 26.01
CA ILE A 100 9.60 -9.85 27.02
C ILE A 100 9.18 -9.12 28.30
N PRO A 101 9.31 -9.77 29.48
CA PRO A 101 8.98 -9.15 30.77
C PRO A 101 9.79 -7.87 30.99
N ASN A 102 9.20 -6.91 31.70
CA ASN A 102 9.78 -5.59 31.97
C ASN A 102 10.05 -4.73 30.72
N CYS A 103 9.49 -5.08 29.55
CA CYS A 103 9.58 -4.26 28.35
C CYS A 103 8.28 -3.50 28.08
N SER A 104 8.28 -2.19 28.34
CA SER A 104 7.14 -1.31 28.02
C SER A 104 7.04 -0.92 26.53
N LYS A 105 7.99 -1.35 25.69
CA LYS A 105 8.01 -1.02 24.26
C LYS A 105 6.91 -1.75 23.51
N TRP A 106 6.45 -1.14 22.42
CA TRP A 106 5.45 -1.75 21.54
C TRP A 106 6.07 -2.87 20.71
N ALA A 107 5.31 -3.96 20.55
CA ALA A 107 5.68 -5.00 19.63
C ALA A 107 5.60 -4.49 18.18
N GLN A 108 6.56 -4.89 17.36
CA GLN A 108 6.56 -4.64 15.93
C GLN A 108 6.37 -5.94 15.14
N ARG A 109 7.10 -6.99 15.49
CA ARG A 109 7.04 -8.31 14.83
C ARG A 109 7.16 -9.42 15.87
N PHE A 110 6.49 -10.55 15.64
CA PHE A 110 6.55 -11.74 16.50
C PHE A 110 6.29 -11.44 17.99
N GLY A 111 5.34 -10.56 18.29
CA GLY A 111 5.03 -10.18 19.68
C GLY A 111 6.13 -9.39 20.41
N CYS A 112 7.23 -9.00 19.75
CA CYS A 112 8.37 -8.34 20.38
C CYS A 112 8.69 -6.97 19.78
N CYS A 113 9.32 -6.10 20.58
CA CYS A 113 9.81 -4.79 20.10
C CYS A 113 11.04 -4.95 19.20
N VAL A 114 11.47 -3.89 18.51
CA VAL A 114 12.63 -3.92 17.59
C VAL A 114 13.90 -4.46 18.25
N ARG A 115 14.11 -4.13 19.53
CA ARG A 115 15.29 -4.60 20.27
C ARG A 115 15.22 -6.11 20.54
N HIS A 116 14.03 -6.60 20.89
CA HIS A 116 13.82 -7.99 21.30
C HIS A 116 13.39 -8.92 20.16
N SER A 117 13.12 -8.39 18.96
CA SER A 117 12.69 -9.19 17.81
C SER A 117 13.75 -10.17 17.30
N LYS A 118 15.02 -10.01 17.70
CA LYS A 118 16.10 -10.98 17.42
C LYS A 118 16.21 -12.05 18.52
N SER A 119 16.04 -11.64 19.78
CA SER A 119 16.18 -12.52 20.96
C SER A 119 15.02 -13.51 21.10
N PHE A 120 13.80 -13.13 20.71
CA PHE A 120 12.63 -14.00 20.82
C PHE A 120 12.70 -15.21 19.88
N THR A 121 13.27 -15.03 18.68
CA THR A 121 13.49 -16.11 17.72
C THR A 121 14.44 -17.21 18.21
N GLN A 122 15.38 -16.87 19.11
CA GLN A 122 16.29 -17.87 19.71
C GLN A 122 15.64 -18.64 20.86
N GLN A 123 14.77 -18.00 21.65
CA GLN A 123 14.15 -18.61 22.82
C GLN A 123 13.04 -19.61 22.46
N GLN A 124 12.39 -19.47 21.29
CA GLN A 124 11.34 -20.38 20.84
C GLN A 124 11.88 -21.68 20.21
N GLN A 125 13.18 -21.77 19.89
CA GLN A 125 13.83 -23.00 19.43
C GLN A 125 14.17 -23.99 20.56
N GLN A 126 14.10 -23.56 21.83
CA GLN A 126 14.46 -24.39 22.99
C GLN A 126 13.26 -24.96 23.77
N LEU A 127 12.02 -24.64 23.37
CA LEU A 127 10.79 -25.12 24.02
C LEU A 127 9.96 -26.05 23.11
N GLY A 128 10.60 -26.61 22.09
CA GLY A 128 10.02 -27.59 21.16
C GLY A 128 10.80 -28.89 21.11
N ALA A 129 11.23 -29.39 22.28
CA ALA A 129 11.70 -30.76 22.47
C ALA A 129 10.68 -31.51 23.34
#